data_AF-A0A9Y4JI79-F1
#
_entry.id   AF-A0A9Y4JI79-F1
#
_cell.length_a   1.000
_cell.length_b   1.000
_cell.length_c   1.000
_cell.angle_alpha   90.00
_cell.angle_beta   90.00
_cell.angle_gamma   90.00
#
_symmetry.space_group_name_H-M   'P 1'
#
loop_
_entity.id
_entity.type
_entity.pdbx_description
1 polymer ?
#
loop_
_entity_poly.entity_id
_entity_poly.type
_entity_poly.pdbx_seq_one_letter_code
_entity_poly.pdbx_strand_id
1 'polypeptide(L)'
;MHPSFLYKFTTSPAFSEKSRLGSYRFTFPLEEVLEAYRLQFCSGDQPVMRVYETVLYKQEVQHTVLVHSPANQERFSKYPLLTDDPNAVCVYKDGRFIWRPYAISKTHGYKLVERNEINQMDVEMLPWPETEFYIWDNVAIALHVDKQTLEFDADQLRKNLKFCDEDKPAIGIIDSFEEAKDQVKLWWPDCDSPLEEECSLEQHFTGVTAATH
;
A
#
# COMPACT_ATOMS: atom_id res chain seq x y z
N MET A 1 7.36 -18.30 -0.77
CA MET A 1 7.22 -18.11 0.69
C MET A 1 8.15 -16.97 1.06
N HIS A 2 7.61 -15.87 1.56
CA HIS A 2 8.42 -14.74 2.01
C HIS A 2 9.06 -15.07 3.37
N PRO A 3 10.30 -14.61 3.66
CA PRO A 3 10.89 -14.80 4.97
C PRO A 3 10.00 -14.18 6.07
N SER A 4 9.66 -14.97 7.08
CA SER A 4 8.72 -14.58 8.15
C SER A 4 9.22 -13.38 8.96
N PHE A 5 10.52 -13.05 8.89
CA PHE A 5 11.12 -11.94 9.60
C PHE A 5 11.02 -10.59 8.87
N LEU A 6 10.52 -10.55 7.64
CA LEU A 6 10.49 -9.32 6.83
C LEU A 6 9.70 -8.18 7.50
N TYR A 7 8.67 -8.50 8.28
CA TYR A 7 7.89 -7.48 9.01
C TYR A 7 8.77 -6.62 9.94
N LYS A 8 9.88 -7.15 10.44
CA LYS A 8 10.84 -6.42 11.29
C LYS A 8 11.58 -5.31 10.52
N PHE A 9 11.62 -5.41 9.19
CA PHE A 9 12.27 -4.44 8.31
C PHE A 9 11.26 -3.52 7.60
N THR A 10 9.99 -3.90 7.47
CA THR A 10 8.95 -3.08 6.83
C THR A 10 8.26 -2.14 7.83
N THR A 11 9.04 -1.26 8.47
CA THR A 11 8.56 -0.39 9.56
C THR A 11 8.05 0.97 9.10
N SER A 12 8.05 1.23 7.78
CA SER A 12 7.53 2.50 7.26
C SER A 12 6.00 2.54 7.26
N PRO A 13 5.40 3.74 7.36
CA PRO A 13 3.95 3.94 7.25
C PRO A 13 3.31 3.32 5.99
N ALA A 14 4.04 3.18 4.89
CA ALA A 14 3.54 2.52 3.67
C ALA A 14 3.12 1.05 3.88
N PHE A 15 3.68 0.38 4.88
CA PHE A 15 3.34 -1.00 5.22
C PHE A 15 2.41 -1.11 6.44
N SER A 16 2.16 0.00 7.14
CA SER A 16 1.39 0.00 8.38
C SER A 16 -0.03 -0.53 8.16
N GLU A 17 -0.47 -1.45 9.02
CA GLU A 17 -1.88 -1.89 9.12
C GLU A 17 -2.81 -0.77 9.64
N LYS A 18 -2.24 0.27 10.24
CA LYS A 18 -2.95 1.44 10.81
C LYS A 18 -3.05 2.60 9.84
N SER A 19 -3.99 3.50 10.06
CA SER A 19 -4.29 4.63 9.17
C SER A 19 -4.35 5.96 9.90
N ARG A 20 -3.76 6.98 9.27
CA ARG A 20 -3.84 8.38 9.74
C ARG A 20 -5.08 9.10 9.20
N LEU A 21 -5.74 8.54 8.19
CA LEU A 21 -6.77 9.23 7.41
C LEU A 21 -8.20 8.84 7.77
N GLY A 22 -8.39 7.69 8.42
CA GLY A 22 -9.69 7.12 8.71
C GLY A 22 -9.60 5.68 9.18
N SER A 23 -10.66 5.16 9.77
CA SER A 23 -10.78 3.77 10.26
C SER A 23 -11.17 2.75 9.18
N TYR A 24 -11.49 3.20 7.96
CA TYR A 24 -11.91 2.35 6.84
C TYR A 24 -10.79 2.22 5.82
N ARG A 25 -10.35 0.98 5.55
CA ARG A 25 -9.32 0.68 4.56
C ARG A 25 -9.87 -0.25 3.50
N PHE A 26 -9.81 0.21 2.25
CA PHE A 26 -10.03 -0.64 1.09
C PHE A 26 -8.70 -1.16 0.57
N THR A 27 -8.55 -2.47 0.48
CA THR A 27 -7.34 -3.12 -0.02
C THR A 27 -7.69 -3.93 -1.26
N PHE A 28 -7.30 -3.42 -2.43
CA PHE A 28 -7.58 -4.06 -3.72
C PHE A 28 -6.29 -4.60 -4.37
N PRO A 29 -6.38 -5.72 -5.13
CA PRO A 29 -5.36 -6.04 -6.11
C PRO A 29 -5.23 -4.91 -7.13
N LEU A 30 -4.01 -4.45 -7.36
CA LEU A 30 -3.78 -3.31 -8.25
C LEU A 30 -4.22 -3.61 -9.69
N GLU A 31 -4.12 -4.87 -10.13
CA GLU A 31 -4.62 -5.33 -11.42
C GLU A 31 -6.13 -5.12 -11.57
N GLU A 32 -6.93 -5.36 -10.51
CA GLU A 32 -8.38 -5.14 -10.54
C GLU A 32 -8.72 -3.65 -10.66
N VAL A 33 -7.99 -2.79 -9.93
CA VAL A 33 -8.15 -1.33 -10.02
C VAL A 33 -7.80 -0.83 -11.42
N LEU A 34 -6.70 -1.29 -11.99
CA LEU A 34 -6.27 -0.91 -13.34
C LEU A 34 -7.24 -1.40 -14.42
N GLU A 35 -7.81 -2.59 -14.25
CA GLU A 35 -8.80 -3.13 -15.18
C GLU A 35 -10.12 -2.34 -15.12
N ALA A 36 -10.61 -2.01 -13.92
CA ALA A 36 -11.76 -1.12 -13.76
C ALA A 36 -11.50 0.24 -14.42
N TYR A 37 -10.31 0.81 -14.22
CA TYR A 37 -9.90 2.06 -14.84
C TYR A 37 -9.83 1.96 -16.38
N ARG A 38 -9.29 0.85 -16.91
CA ARG A 38 -9.23 0.57 -18.35
C ARG A 38 -10.62 0.61 -18.99
N LEU A 39 -11.57 -0.06 -18.36
CA LEU A 39 -12.94 -0.17 -18.88
C LEU A 39 -13.71 1.16 -18.78
N GLN A 40 -13.58 1.89 -17.66
CA GLN A 40 -14.38 3.10 -17.40
C GLN A 40 -13.77 4.37 -18.02
N PHE A 41 -12.44 4.49 -18.06
CA PHE A 41 -11.75 5.74 -18.46
C PHE A 41 -10.95 5.63 -19.75
N CYS A 42 -10.62 4.41 -20.18
CA CYS A 42 -9.77 4.19 -21.36
C CYS A 42 -10.52 3.56 -22.54
N SER A 43 -11.85 3.39 -22.45
CA SER A 43 -12.65 2.71 -23.49
C SER A 43 -12.12 1.31 -23.85
N GLY A 44 -11.47 0.64 -22.89
CA GLY A 44 -10.81 -0.64 -23.08
C GLY A 44 -9.35 -0.56 -23.53
N ASP A 45 -8.81 0.60 -23.90
CA ASP A 45 -7.40 0.72 -24.27
C ASP A 45 -6.49 0.68 -23.04
N GLN A 46 -5.27 0.19 -23.21
CA GLN A 46 -4.32 0.08 -22.11
C GLN A 46 -4.01 1.48 -21.52
N PRO A 47 -4.15 1.67 -20.19
CA PRO A 47 -3.79 2.93 -19.55
C PRO A 47 -2.30 3.27 -19.73
N VAL A 48 -1.99 4.56 -19.85
CA VAL A 48 -0.62 5.05 -19.98
C VAL A 48 -0.06 5.39 -18.60
N MET A 49 1.11 4.85 -18.30
CA MET A 49 1.84 5.09 -17.05
C MET A 49 2.95 6.12 -17.26
N ARG A 50 3.03 7.13 -16.39
CA ARG A 50 4.03 8.19 -16.43
C ARG A 50 4.61 8.48 -15.06
N VAL A 51 5.87 8.89 -15.00
CA VAL A 51 6.47 9.42 -13.78
C VAL A 51 5.93 10.83 -13.57
N TYR A 52 5.12 11.04 -12.53
CA TYR A 52 4.50 12.33 -12.25
C TYR A 52 5.45 13.24 -11.47
N GLU A 53 5.85 12.79 -10.29
CA GLU A 53 6.77 13.53 -9.43
C GLU A 53 7.46 12.59 -8.42
N THR A 54 8.51 13.11 -7.80
CA THR A 54 9.13 12.51 -6.62
C THR A 54 9.33 13.61 -5.60
N VAL A 55 8.73 13.46 -4.42
CA VAL A 55 8.71 14.51 -3.39
C VAL A 55 9.17 13.92 -2.06
N LEU A 56 10.07 14.65 -1.39
CA LEU A 56 10.51 14.34 -0.03
C LEU A 56 9.63 15.08 1.00
N TYR A 57 8.86 14.32 1.77
CA TYR A 57 8.05 14.79 2.89
C TYR A 57 8.68 14.36 4.22
N LYS A 58 9.50 15.22 4.82
CA LYS A 58 10.27 14.91 6.04
C LYS A 58 11.18 13.68 5.86
N GLN A 59 10.68 12.49 6.17
CA GLN A 59 11.38 11.20 6.07
C GLN A 59 10.83 10.30 4.97
N GLU A 60 9.75 10.71 4.29
CA GLU A 60 9.12 9.93 3.22
C GLU A 60 9.55 10.47 1.86
N VAL A 61 10.06 9.60 0.98
CA VAL A 61 10.23 9.90 -0.44
C VAL A 61 9.07 9.25 -1.20
N GLN A 62 8.11 10.06 -1.60
CA GLN A 62 6.97 9.59 -2.38
C GLN A 62 7.28 9.68 -3.88
N HIS A 63 7.29 8.54 -4.56
CA HIS A 63 7.30 8.46 -6.02
C HIS A 63 5.88 8.30 -6.53
N THR A 64 5.39 9.23 -7.33
CA THR A 64 4.04 9.17 -7.87
C THR A 64 4.05 8.76 -9.33
N VAL A 65 3.32 7.69 -9.64
CA VAL A 65 3.01 7.26 -11.00
C VAL A 65 1.65 7.83 -11.39
N LEU A 66 1.62 8.64 -12.44
CA LEU A 66 0.38 9.05 -13.08
C LEU A 66 -0.10 7.95 -14.02
N VAL A 67 -1.36 7.55 -13.86
CA VAL A 67 -2.08 6.67 -14.77
C VAL A 67 -3.14 7.51 -15.47
N HIS A 68 -3.12 7.52 -16.81
CA HIS A 68 -4.11 8.26 -17.57
C HIS A 68 -4.58 7.51 -18.82
N SER A 69 -5.78 7.86 -19.27
CA SER A 69 -6.31 7.40 -20.55
C SER A 69 -5.42 7.81 -21.73
N PRO A 70 -5.22 6.96 -22.75
CA PRO A 70 -4.52 7.32 -23.99
C PRO A 70 -5.09 8.57 -24.68
N ALA A 71 -6.39 8.85 -24.51
CA ALA A 71 -7.01 10.08 -25.02
C ALA A 71 -6.40 11.37 -24.44
N ASN A 72 -5.76 11.30 -23.27
CA ASN A 72 -5.10 12.42 -22.61
C ASN A 72 -3.58 12.49 -22.87
N GLN A 73 -3.08 11.80 -23.90
CA GLN A 73 -1.65 11.72 -24.22
C GLN A 73 -0.98 13.09 -24.36
N GLU A 74 -1.59 14.01 -25.11
CA GLU A 74 -1.01 15.35 -25.32
C GLU A 74 -0.93 16.15 -24.02
N ARG A 75 -2.00 16.07 -23.19
CA ARG A 75 -2.11 16.78 -21.90
C ARG A 75 -0.99 16.39 -20.93
N PHE A 76 -0.59 15.12 -20.93
CA PHE A 76 0.40 14.58 -20.00
C PHE A 76 1.77 14.28 -20.63
N SER A 77 1.97 14.69 -21.88
CA SER A 77 3.21 14.47 -22.64
C SER A 77 4.48 15.01 -21.96
N LYS A 78 4.35 16.04 -21.11
CA LYS A 78 5.45 16.63 -20.33
C LYS A 78 6.03 15.69 -19.27
N TYR A 79 5.27 14.70 -18.82
CA TYR A 79 5.74 13.70 -17.85
C TYR A 79 6.34 12.52 -18.61
N PRO A 80 7.52 12.00 -18.26
CA PRO A 80 8.12 10.89 -18.99
C PRO A 80 7.31 9.60 -18.80
N LEU A 81 7.30 8.74 -19.81
CA LEU A 81 6.69 7.40 -19.71
C LEU A 81 7.40 6.58 -18.63
N LEU A 82 6.64 5.76 -17.91
CA LEU A 82 7.20 4.80 -16.97
C LEU A 82 7.72 3.59 -17.76
N THR A 83 9.02 3.57 -18.04
CA THR A 83 9.70 2.51 -18.81
C THR A 83 10.29 1.42 -17.91
N ASP A 84 10.60 0.24 -18.48
CA ASP A 84 11.31 -0.84 -17.78
C ASP A 84 12.82 -0.53 -17.64
N ASP A 85 13.14 0.55 -16.93
CA ASP A 85 14.52 0.89 -16.56
C ASP A 85 14.92 0.05 -15.31
N PRO A 86 15.98 -0.78 -15.39
CA PRO A 86 16.43 -1.57 -14.25
C PRO A 86 16.87 -0.72 -13.04
N ASN A 87 17.20 0.57 -13.25
CA ASN A 87 17.64 1.48 -12.19
C ASN A 87 16.49 2.35 -11.64
N ALA A 88 15.29 2.27 -12.20
CA ALA A 88 14.15 3.02 -11.69
C ALA A 88 13.58 2.38 -10.41
N VAL A 89 13.23 3.24 -9.45
CA VAL A 89 12.59 2.85 -8.17
C VAL A 89 11.25 2.18 -8.41
N CYS A 90 10.53 2.57 -9.46
CA CYS A 90 9.26 1.95 -9.83
C CYS A 90 9.24 1.75 -11.35
N VAL A 91 8.79 0.57 -11.79
CA VAL A 91 8.53 0.29 -13.20
C VAL A 91 7.21 -0.46 -13.35
N TYR A 92 6.62 -0.38 -14.54
CA TYR A 92 5.47 -1.21 -14.91
C TYR A 92 5.88 -2.16 -16.02
N LYS A 93 5.80 -3.47 -15.74
CA LYS A 93 6.25 -4.54 -16.64
C LYS A 93 5.33 -5.74 -16.52
N ASP A 94 4.95 -6.32 -17.66
CA ASP A 94 4.14 -7.54 -17.73
C ASP A 94 2.86 -7.47 -16.88
N GLY A 95 2.19 -6.31 -16.90
CA GLY A 95 0.94 -6.07 -16.17
C GLY A 95 1.13 -5.71 -14.69
N ARG A 96 2.36 -5.65 -14.19
CA ARG A 96 2.65 -5.48 -12.75
C ARG A 96 3.58 -4.31 -12.48
N PHE A 97 3.39 -3.69 -11.33
CA PHE A 97 4.36 -2.77 -10.77
C PHE A 97 5.48 -3.53 -10.09
N ILE A 98 6.72 -3.16 -10.41
CA ILE A 98 7.91 -3.61 -9.69
C ILE A 98 8.43 -2.40 -8.95
N TRP A 99 8.39 -2.48 -7.62
CA TRP A 99 8.91 -1.47 -6.72
C TRP A 99 10.27 -1.92 -6.17
N ARG A 100 11.27 -1.07 -6.34
CA ARG A 100 12.68 -1.24 -5.94
C ARG A 100 13.07 -0.12 -4.98
N PRO A 101 12.52 -0.11 -3.75
CA PRO A 101 12.85 0.92 -2.77
C PRO A 101 14.32 0.84 -2.38
N TYR A 102 14.94 2.00 -2.18
CA TYR A 102 16.20 2.14 -1.47
C TYR A 102 16.04 1.81 0.02
N ALA A 103 14.90 2.19 0.62
CA ALA A 103 14.60 1.87 2.01
C ALA A 103 13.08 1.73 2.25
N ILE A 104 12.72 0.73 3.05
CA ILE A 104 11.32 0.41 3.43
C ILE A 104 11.06 0.55 4.93
N SER A 105 12.08 0.90 5.70
CA SER A 105 12.02 1.06 7.15
C SER A 105 12.00 2.55 7.48
N LYS A 106 11.07 2.99 8.35
CA LYS A 106 11.18 4.31 8.97
C LYS A 106 12.27 4.31 10.05
N THR A 107 12.34 3.22 10.80
CA THR A 107 13.37 3.00 11.83
C THR A 107 14.00 1.64 11.57
N HIS A 108 15.33 1.63 11.47
CA HIS A 108 16.11 0.40 11.30
C HIS A 108 16.69 -0.01 12.65
N GLY A 109 16.09 -1.04 13.24
CA GLY A 109 16.50 -1.56 14.55
C GLY A 109 16.95 -3.01 14.52
N TYR A 110 17.20 -3.57 13.33
CA TYR A 110 17.47 -5.00 13.16
C TYR A 110 18.51 -5.24 12.07
N LYS A 111 19.39 -6.23 12.27
CA LYS A 111 20.33 -6.73 11.26
C LYS A 111 20.07 -8.20 10.96
N LEU A 112 20.36 -8.62 9.73
CA LEU A 112 20.39 -10.04 9.38
C LEU A 112 21.67 -10.67 9.90
N VAL A 113 21.54 -11.85 10.50
CA VAL A 113 22.66 -12.65 10.99
C VAL A 113 22.56 -14.06 10.44
N GLU A 114 23.68 -14.59 9.96
CA GLU A 114 23.75 -15.94 9.43
C GLU A 114 23.89 -16.94 10.57
N ARG A 115 22.98 -17.91 10.66
CA ARG A 115 23.16 -19.09 11.52
C ARG A 115 23.83 -20.19 10.72
N ASN A 116 25.16 -20.13 10.67
CA ASN A 116 26.02 -21.07 9.94
C ASN A 116 25.71 -22.55 10.23
N GLU A 117 25.28 -22.87 11.45
CA GLU A 117 24.98 -24.25 11.88
C GLU A 117 23.79 -24.88 11.17
N ILE A 118 22.83 -24.06 10.73
CA ILE A 118 21.59 -24.52 10.08
C ILE A 118 21.39 -23.92 8.70
N ASN A 119 22.37 -23.15 8.18
CA ASN A 119 22.32 -22.44 6.90
C ASN A 119 21.01 -21.63 6.72
N GLN A 120 20.63 -20.90 7.77
CA GLN A 120 19.45 -20.04 7.80
C GLN A 120 19.81 -18.61 8.20
N MET A 121 19.01 -17.67 7.73
CA MET A 121 19.07 -16.26 8.15
C MET A 121 18.20 -16.06 9.39
N ASP A 122 18.73 -15.34 10.37
CA ASP A 122 18.01 -14.89 11.55
C ASP A 122 18.13 -13.36 11.68
N VAL A 123 17.45 -12.78 12.67
CA VAL A 123 17.41 -11.35 12.90
C VAL A 123 17.83 -11.02 14.32
N GLU A 124 18.83 -10.15 14.44
CA GLU A 124 19.28 -9.60 15.72
C GLU A 124 18.87 -8.13 15.83
N MET A 125 18.36 -7.74 17.00
CA MET A 125 18.03 -6.35 17.29
C MET A 125 19.31 -5.55 17.55
N LEU A 126 19.39 -4.36 16.96
CA LEU A 126 20.51 -3.45 17.18
C LEU A 126 20.41 -2.83 18.57
N PRO A 127 21.50 -2.78 19.36
CA PRO A 127 21.50 -2.10 20.64
C PRO A 127 21.38 -0.59 20.43
N TRP A 128 20.77 0.11 21.39
CA TRP A 128 20.87 1.57 21.40
C TRP A 128 22.33 2.00 21.63
N PRO A 129 22.88 2.98 20.88
CA PRO A 129 22.20 3.92 19.96
C PRO A 129 22.30 3.56 18.47
N GLU A 130 22.63 2.32 18.09
CA GLU A 130 22.84 1.89 16.70
C GLU A 130 21.53 1.87 15.86
N THR A 131 20.37 2.07 16.50
CA THR A 131 19.08 2.23 15.82
C THR A 131 19.03 3.56 15.07
N GLU A 132 18.89 3.49 13.75
CA GLU A 132 18.88 4.67 12.88
C GLU A 132 17.48 4.96 12.32
N PHE A 133 17.16 6.24 12.16
CA PHE A 133 15.98 6.68 11.43
C PHE A 133 16.31 6.83 9.95
N TYR A 134 15.59 6.12 9.10
CA TYR A 134 15.81 6.13 7.67
C TYR A 134 14.82 7.06 6.97
N ILE A 135 15.29 7.65 5.87
CA ILE A 135 14.41 8.13 4.82
C ILE A 135 13.89 6.88 4.10
N TRP A 136 12.58 6.75 3.94
CA TRP A 136 11.94 5.57 3.37
C TRP A 136 11.15 5.96 2.11
N ASP A 137 11.09 5.04 1.16
CA ASP A 137 10.39 5.24 -0.10
C ASP A 137 8.93 4.81 0.00
N ASN A 138 8.09 5.47 -0.80
CA ASN A 138 6.69 5.15 -1.01
C ASN A 138 6.38 5.25 -2.51
N VAL A 139 5.46 4.42 -3.01
CA VAL A 139 4.93 4.54 -4.37
C VAL A 139 3.44 4.82 -4.29
N ALA A 140 3.03 5.96 -4.85
CA ALA A 140 1.63 6.33 -5.00
C ALA A 140 1.20 6.20 -6.47
N ILE A 141 0.06 5.55 -6.69
CA ILE A 141 -0.55 5.45 -8.02
C ILE A 141 -1.69 6.47 -8.11
N ALA A 142 -1.54 7.47 -8.99
CA ALA A 142 -2.51 8.53 -9.20
C ALA A 142 -3.30 8.29 -10.48
N LEU A 143 -4.58 7.91 -10.34
CA LEU A 143 -5.49 7.71 -11.47
C LEU A 143 -6.11 9.04 -11.88
N HIS A 144 -5.95 9.43 -13.15
CA HIS A 144 -6.61 10.62 -13.68
C HIS A 144 -8.08 10.31 -14.03
N VAL A 145 -9.01 10.89 -13.27
CA VAL A 145 -10.47 10.63 -13.39
C VAL A 145 -11.31 11.87 -13.78
N ASP A 146 -10.66 12.99 -14.13
CA ASP A 146 -11.29 14.31 -14.36
C ASP A 146 -12.35 14.67 -13.30
N LYS A 147 -13.65 14.73 -13.66
CA LYS A 147 -14.78 15.03 -12.76
C LYS A 147 -15.68 13.82 -12.52
N GLN A 148 -15.21 12.63 -12.89
CA GLN A 148 -15.93 11.38 -12.73
C GLN A 148 -15.33 10.59 -11.56
N THR A 149 -16.01 9.54 -11.15
CA THR A 149 -15.58 8.64 -10.06
C THR A 149 -15.22 7.28 -10.66
N LEU A 150 -14.16 6.65 -10.18
CA LEU A 150 -13.89 5.25 -10.49
C LEU A 150 -14.83 4.39 -9.65
N GLU A 151 -15.73 3.67 -10.32
CA GLU A 151 -16.77 2.90 -9.65
C GLU A 151 -16.37 1.43 -9.49
N PHE A 152 -16.79 0.84 -8.37
CA PHE A 152 -16.68 -0.58 -8.10
C PHE A 152 -18.05 -1.07 -7.65
N ASP A 153 -18.32 -2.34 -7.92
CA ASP A 153 -19.53 -2.98 -7.43
C ASP A 153 -19.57 -2.97 -5.88
N ALA A 154 -20.77 -2.89 -5.32
CA ALA A 154 -20.97 -2.79 -3.88
C ALA A 154 -20.40 -4.00 -3.13
N ASP A 155 -20.53 -5.20 -3.67
CA ASP A 155 -19.99 -6.44 -3.10
C ASP A 155 -18.45 -6.45 -3.20
N GLN A 156 -17.89 -5.92 -4.28
CA GLN A 156 -16.43 -5.76 -4.41
C GLN A 156 -15.86 -4.79 -3.37
N LEU A 157 -16.48 -3.63 -3.20
CA LEU A 157 -16.08 -2.68 -2.16
C LEU A 157 -16.17 -3.32 -0.78
N ARG A 158 -17.32 -3.96 -0.50
CA ARG A 158 -17.55 -4.60 0.79
C ARG A 158 -16.55 -5.70 1.11
N LYS A 159 -16.21 -6.55 0.12
CA LYS A 159 -15.24 -7.63 0.26
C LYS A 159 -13.82 -7.13 0.56
N ASN A 160 -13.46 -5.97 0.01
CA ASN A 160 -12.12 -5.39 0.17
C ASN A 160 -12.03 -4.39 1.32
N LEU A 161 -13.13 -4.16 2.05
CA LEU A 161 -13.20 -3.24 3.18
C LEU A 161 -12.80 -3.94 4.49
N LYS A 162 -11.85 -3.34 5.20
CA LYS A 162 -11.49 -3.70 6.57
C LYS A 162 -11.42 -2.47 7.47
N PHE A 163 -11.56 -2.72 8.77
CA PHE A 163 -11.26 -1.75 9.81
C PHE A 163 -9.76 -1.64 10.03
N CYS A 164 -9.26 -0.44 10.28
CA CYS A 164 -7.88 -0.21 10.70
C CYS A 164 -7.82 0.78 11.85
N ASP A 165 -6.88 0.54 12.77
CA ASP A 165 -6.66 1.40 13.92
C ASP A 165 -6.08 2.77 13.51
N GLU A 166 -6.22 3.73 14.43
CA GLU A 166 -5.54 5.02 14.34
C GLU A 166 -4.01 4.87 14.27
N ASP A 167 -3.42 5.51 13.28
CA ASP A 167 -1.99 5.82 13.27
C ASP A 167 -1.73 7.29 13.62
N LYS A 168 -0.56 7.55 14.22
CA LYS A 168 -0.23 8.85 14.81
C LYS A 168 0.77 9.66 13.97
N PRO A 169 0.56 10.98 13.82
CA PRO A 169 -0.62 11.73 14.27
C PRO A 169 -1.81 11.55 13.31
N ALA A 170 -3.02 11.39 13.85
CA ALA A 170 -4.24 11.36 13.04
C ALA A 170 -4.47 12.68 12.29
N ILE A 171 -5.00 12.54 11.08
CA ILE A 171 -5.37 13.62 10.18
C ILE A 171 -6.89 13.64 10.00
N GLY A 172 -7.52 12.46 9.93
CA GLY A 172 -8.97 12.31 9.73
C GLY A 172 -9.76 11.99 10.99
N ILE A 173 -11.06 11.73 10.80
CA ILE A 173 -11.94 11.19 11.84
C ILE A 173 -11.67 9.69 11.94
N ILE A 174 -11.43 9.20 13.16
CA ILE A 174 -11.23 7.79 13.43
C ILE A 174 -12.39 7.31 14.30
N ASP A 175 -13.18 6.40 13.74
CA ASP A 175 -14.24 5.74 14.48
C ASP A 175 -13.66 4.59 15.31
N SER A 176 -14.30 4.29 16.43
CA SER A 176 -14.07 3.01 17.13
C SER A 176 -14.56 1.84 16.26
N PHE A 177 -14.10 0.62 16.57
CA PHE A 177 -14.52 -0.56 15.82
C PHE A 177 -16.04 -0.80 15.87
N GLU A 178 -16.68 -0.53 17.02
CA GLU A 178 -18.14 -0.67 17.15
C GLU A 178 -18.90 0.38 16.34
N GLU A 179 -18.45 1.65 16.38
CA GLU A 179 -19.01 2.70 15.52
C GLU A 179 -18.82 2.35 14.03
N ALA A 180 -17.65 1.83 13.67
CA ALA A 180 -17.36 1.43 12.29
C ALA A 180 -18.28 0.30 11.81
N LYS A 181 -18.57 -0.69 12.67
CA LYS A 181 -19.53 -1.76 12.37
C LYS A 181 -20.94 -1.22 12.16
N ASP A 182 -21.39 -0.32 13.02
CA ASP A 182 -22.72 0.30 12.91
C ASP A 182 -22.85 1.09 11.59
N GLN A 183 -21.82 1.84 11.22
CA GLN A 183 -21.77 2.55 9.94
C GLN A 183 -21.76 1.62 8.74
N VAL A 184 -20.94 0.56 8.74
CA VAL A 184 -20.88 -0.41 7.64
C VAL A 184 -22.23 -1.11 7.47
N LYS A 185 -22.91 -1.45 8.56
CA LYS A 185 -24.26 -2.03 8.52
C LYS A 185 -25.31 -1.05 7.97
N LEU A 186 -25.13 0.25 8.20
CA LEU A 186 -25.98 1.28 7.62
C LEU A 186 -25.75 1.43 6.10
N TRP A 187 -24.49 1.34 5.65
CA TRP A 187 -24.12 1.46 4.24
C TRP A 187 -24.43 0.20 3.42
N TRP A 188 -24.31 -0.99 4.04
CA TRP A 188 -24.60 -2.28 3.42
C TRP A 188 -25.57 -3.10 4.28
N PRO A 189 -26.87 -2.72 4.34
CA PRO A 189 -27.84 -3.38 5.21
C PRO A 189 -28.13 -4.83 4.82
N ASP A 190 -27.91 -5.19 3.56
CA ASP A 190 -28.16 -6.52 3.01
C ASP A 190 -26.94 -7.45 3.09
N CYS A 191 -25.81 -6.97 3.66
CA CYS A 191 -24.59 -7.78 3.81
C CYS A 191 -24.46 -8.32 5.23
N ASP A 192 -24.65 -9.63 5.39
CA ASP A 192 -24.53 -10.31 6.69
C ASP A 192 -23.08 -10.57 7.14
N SER A 193 -22.09 -10.33 6.27
CA SER A 193 -20.69 -10.56 6.64
C SER A 193 -20.25 -9.51 7.68
N PRO A 194 -19.50 -9.89 8.73
CA PRO A 194 -18.99 -8.93 9.70
C PRO A 194 -17.88 -8.06 9.11
N LEU A 195 -17.72 -6.84 9.62
CA LEU A 195 -16.53 -6.03 9.34
C LEU A 195 -15.34 -6.70 10.02
N GLU A 196 -14.29 -6.99 9.25
CA GLU A 196 -13.05 -7.57 9.76
C GLU A 196 -12.03 -6.48 10.06
N GLU A 197 -11.17 -6.73 11.04
CA GLU A 197 -10.01 -5.89 11.33
C GLU A 197 -8.86 -6.21 10.37
N GLU A 198 -8.05 -5.21 10.04
CA GLU A 198 -6.82 -5.41 9.30
C GLU A 198 -5.83 -6.24 10.13
N CYS A 199 -5.32 -7.31 9.54
CA CYS A 199 -4.34 -8.16 10.21
C CYS A 199 -3.02 -7.40 10.35
N SER A 200 -2.28 -7.65 11.43
CA SER A 200 -0.96 -7.06 11.56
C SER A 200 0.00 -7.60 10.51
N LEU A 201 1.01 -6.80 10.14
CA LEU A 201 2.08 -7.25 9.24
C LEU A 201 2.74 -8.55 9.71
N GLU A 202 2.97 -8.69 11.02
CA GLU A 202 3.54 -9.91 11.59
C GLU A 202 2.64 -11.13 11.31
N GLN A 203 1.33 -11.01 11.51
CA GLN A 203 0.38 -12.09 11.19
C GLN A 203 0.42 -12.43 9.70
N HIS A 204 0.50 -11.42 8.83
CA HIS A 204 0.58 -11.61 7.38
C HIS A 204 1.85 -12.37 6.95
N PHE A 205 3.01 -12.08 7.56
CA PHE A 205 4.27 -12.75 7.22
C PHE A 205 4.50 -14.08 7.94
N THR A 206 3.92 -14.29 9.12
CA THR A 206 4.15 -15.49 9.94
C THR A 206 3.02 -16.51 9.85
N GLY A 207 1.81 -16.10 9.44
CA GLY A 207 0.61 -16.93 9.49
C GLY A 207 0.11 -17.25 10.90
N VAL A 208 0.71 -16.65 11.94
CA VAL A 208 0.30 -16.83 13.34
C VAL A 208 -0.81 -15.83 13.62
N THR A 209 -2.01 -16.29 13.97
CA THR A 209 -3.06 -15.43 14.53
C THR A 209 -2.67 -15.02 15.95
N ALA A 210 -2.89 -13.75 16.30
CA ALA A 210 -2.62 -13.29 17.67
C ALA A 210 -3.45 -14.15 18.64
N ALA A 211 -2.80 -14.73 19.64
CA ALA A 211 -3.52 -15.41 20.71
C ALA A 211 -4.46 -14.39 21.35
N THR A 212 -5.76 -14.65 21.27
CA THR A 212 -6.79 -13.92 22.01
C THR A 212 -6.45 -14.03 23.50
N HIS A 213 -6.06 -12.91 24.10
CA HIS A 213 -5.89 -12.75 25.54
C HIS A 213 -7.24 -12.49 26.22
#